data_AF-A0A2V8F9Q9-F1
#
_entry.id   AF-A0A2V8F9Q9-F1
#
_cell.length_a   1.000
_cell.length_b   1.000
_cell.length_c   1.000
_cell.angle_alpha   90.00
_cell.angle_beta   90.00
_cell.angle_gamma   90.00
#
_symmetry.space_group_name_H-M   'P 1'
#
loop_
_entity.id
_entity.type
_entity.pdbx_description
1 polymer ?
#
loop_
_entity_poly.entity_id
_entity_poly.type
_entity_poly.pdbx_seq_one_letter_code
_entity_poly.pdbx_strand_id
1 'polypeptide(L)'
;MGTVVLVRLPALKSKEEFFALVSRQRARDSNDTRFEDLIRDETVSVQDGVWVVRFHMKYKDFGATNRPKTAPYLIVEEFGAVFRHPFENGVAVHVALSQRSLPQDLDETFEKVAEDFLGSVQFRSVPIR
;
A
#
# COMPACT_ATOMS: atom_id res chain seq x y z
N MET A 1 -2.46 11.32 2.64
CA MET A 1 -1.22 11.54 1.87
C MET A 1 -1.17 10.55 0.73
N GLY A 2 -1.04 11.04 -0.50
CA GLY A 2 -0.83 10.19 -1.68
C GLY A 2 0.65 9.95 -1.93
N THR A 3 1.00 8.73 -2.33
CA THR A 3 2.37 8.30 -2.63
C THR A 3 2.39 7.60 -3.97
N VAL A 4 3.32 7.98 -4.84
CA VAL A 4 3.64 7.28 -6.09
C VAL A 4 5.15 7.12 -6.16
N VAL A 5 5.64 5.89 -6.13
CA VAL A 5 7.09 5.61 -6.13
C VAL A 5 7.43 4.44 -7.05
N LEU A 6 8.56 4.57 -7.74
CA LEU A 6 9.18 3.46 -8.45
C LEU A 6 9.97 2.60 -7.47
N VAL A 7 9.76 1.29 -7.51
CA VAL A 7 10.45 0.33 -6.68
C VAL A 7 11.21 -0.66 -7.55
N ARG A 8 12.43 -0.99 -7.12
CA ARG A 8 13.22 -2.06 -7.74
C ARG A 8 12.74 -3.41 -7.22
N LEU A 9 12.56 -4.36 -8.13
CA LEU A 9 12.20 -5.74 -7.84
C LEU A 9 13.38 -6.67 -8.14
N PRO A 10 13.52 -7.77 -7.38
CA PRO A 10 14.36 -8.87 -7.81
C PRO A 10 13.76 -9.54 -9.06
N ALA A 11 14.52 -10.46 -9.67
CA ALA A 11 14.00 -11.28 -10.75
C ALA A 11 12.92 -12.24 -10.20
N LEU A 12 11.65 -11.90 -10.45
CA LEU A 12 10.48 -12.70 -10.05
C LEU A 12 9.95 -13.50 -11.24
N LYS A 13 9.71 -14.78 -11.01
CA LYS A 13 9.31 -15.76 -12.04
C LYS A 13 7.81 -16.02 -12.08
N SER A 14 7.09 -15.70 -11.01
CA SER A 14 5.65 -15.93 -10.93
C SER A 14 4.89 -14.81 -10.22
N LYS A 15 3.58 -14.78 -10.45
CA LYS A 15 2.64 -13.87 -9.79
C LYS A 15 2.61 -14.12 -8.28
N GLU A 16 2.78 -15.38 -7.88
CA GLU A 16 2.81 -15.83 -6.49
C GLU A 16 4.09 -15.36 -5.79
N GLU A 17 5.25 -15.43 -6.45
CA GLU A 17 6.50 -14.86 -5.93
C GLU A 17 6.41 -13.34 -5.78
N PHE A 18 5.78 -12.67 -6.75
CA PHE A 18 5.52 -11.24 -6.67
C PHE A 18 4.62 -10.88 -5.50
N PHE A 19 3.50 -11.58 -5.34
CA PHE A 19 2.60 -11.39 -4.20
C PHE A 19 3.31 -11.64 -2.87
N ALA A 20 4.04 -12.74 -2.74
CA ALA A 20 4.77 -13.07 -1.52
C ALA A 20 5.84 -12.03 -1.17
N LEU A 21 6.59 -11.52 -2.17
CA LEU A 21 7.57 -10.45 -1.94
C LEU A 21 6.88 -9.21 -1.40
N VAL A 22 5.85 -8.75 -2.08
CA VAL A 22 5.17 -7.50 -1.78
C VAL A 22 4.46 -7.60 -0.42
N SER A 23 3.82 -8.74 -0.12
CA SER A 23 3.20 -8.99 1.19
C SER A 23 4.22 -9.04 2.32
N ARG A 24 5.36 -9.69 2.12
CA ARG A 24 6.45 -9.72 3.10
C ARG A 24 7.03 -8.32 3.35
N GLN A 25 7.18 -7.49 2.33
CA GLN A 25 7.67 -6.11 2.50
C GLN A 25 6.74 -5.23 3.32
N ARG A 26 5.43 -5.53 3.33
CA ARG A 26 4.44 -4.86 4.15
C ARG A 26 4.16 -5.54 5.48
N ALA A 27 4.68 -6.75 5.68
CA ALA A 27 4.55 -7.43 6.94
C ALA A 27 5.32 -6.67 8.03
N ARG A 28 4.62 -6.37 9.12
CA ARG A 28 5.27 -5.91 10.34
C ARG A 28 5.92 -7.08 11.05
N ASP A 29 7.00 -6.79 11.78
CA ASP A 29 7.59 -7.77 12.67
C ASP A 29 6.57 -8.10 13.78
N SER A 30 6.30 -9.39 13.99
CA SER A 30 5.33 -9.86 14.98
C SER A 30 5.72 -9.51 16.42
N ASN A 31 7.00 -9.19 16.66
CA ASN A 31 7.49 -8.77 17.97
C ASN A 31 7.43 -7.26 18.18
N ASP A 32 6.95 -6.48 17.21
CA ASP A 32 6.93 -5.03 17.31
C ASP A 32 5.75 -4.53 18.16
N THR A 33 6.04 -4.23 19.43
CA THR A 33 5.06 -3.63 20.36
C THR A 33 4.58 -2.23 19.95
N ARG A 34 5.20 -1.60 18.93
CA ARG A 34 4.80 -0.30 18.43
C ARG A 34 3.51 -0.35 17.60
N PHE A 35 3.23 -1.47 16.95
CA PHE A 35 2.13 -1.56 16.00
C PHE A 35 1.17 -2.71 16.34
N GLU A 36 -0.12 -2.48 16.09
CA GLU A 36 -1.14 -3.52 16.20
C GLU A 36 -2.01 -3.49 14.95
N ASP A 37 -2.02 -4.59 14.20
CA ASP A 37 -2.81 -4.73 12.98
C ASP A 37 -4.30 -4.84 13.32
N LEU A 38 -5.12 -4.04 12.62
CA LEU A 38 -6.57 -4.08 12.71
C LEU A 38 -7.18 -4.71 11.45
N ILE A 39 -6.66 -4.33 10.28
CA ILE A 39 -7.05 -4.87 8.98
C ILE A 39 -5.78 -5.12 8.18
N ARG A 40 -5.75 -6.24 7.46
CA ARG A 40 -4.71 -6.54 6.51
C ARG A 40 -5.25 -7.44 5.41
N ASP A 41 -5.73 -6.80 4.36
CA ASP A 41 -6.24 -7.48 3.18
C ASP A 41 -5.30 -7.22 2.01
N GLU A 42 -4.92 -8.29 1.32
CA GLU A 42 -4.04 -8.21 0.16
C GLU A 42 -4.53 -9.19 -0.90
N THR A 43 -4.63 -8.73 -2.14
CA THR A 43 -5.04 -9.57 -3.27
C THR A 43 -4.10 -9.38 -4.45
N VAL A 44 -3.88 -10.45 -5.20
CA VAL A 44 -3.10 -10.41 -6.44
C VAL A 44 -3.98 -10.70 -7.65
N SER A 45 -3.83 -9.89 -8.68
CA SER A 45 -4.61 -9.97 -9.91
C SER A 45 -3.73 -9.69 -11.13
N VAL A 46 -4.28 -9.92 -12.31
CA VAL A 46 -3.67 -9.50 -13.58
C VAL A 46 -4.61 -8.49 -14.21
N GLN A 47 -4.10 -7.29 -14.51
CA GLN A 47 -4.84 -6.21 -15.16
C GLN A 47 -4.05 -5.77 -16.39
N ASP A 48 -4.66 -5.88 -17.57
CA ASP A 48 -4.02 -5.53 -18.85
C ASP A 48 -2.65 -6.20 -19.06
N GLY A 49 -2.53 -7.47 -18.64
CA GLY A 49 -1.28 -8.25 -18.70
C GLY A 49 -0.25 -7.92 -17.61
N VAL A 50 -0.52 -6.94 -16.76
CA VAL A 50 0.34 -6.54 -15.63
C VAL A 50 -0.09 -7.24 -14.35
N TRP A 51 0.87 -7.74 -13.58
CA TRP A 51 0.61 -8.24 -12.23
C TRP A 51 0.40 -7.07 -11.27
N VAL A 52 -0.70 -7.12 -10.53
CA VAL A 52 -1.09 -6.06 -9.58
C VAL A 52 -1.38 -6.69 -8.23
N VAL A 53 -0.72 -6.19 -7.19
CA VAL A 53 -1.06 -6.50 -5.79
C VAL A 53 -1.79 -5.31 -5.19
N ARG A 54 -3.09 -5.47 -4.90
CA ARG A 54 -3.89 -4.48 -4.17
C ARG A 54 -3.85 -4.80 -2.68
N PHE A 55 -3.89 -3.76 -1.86
CA PHE A 55 -3.86 -3.92 -0.41
C PHE A 55 -4.68 -2.85 0.31
N HIS A 56 -5.25 -3.26 1.44
CA HIS A 56 -5.86 -2.41 2.46
C HIS A 56 -5.25 -2.80 3.81
N MET A 57 -4.65 -1.82 4.48
CA MET A 57 -4.04 -2.02 5.77
C MET A 57 -4.55 -0.97 6.75
N LYS A 58 -4.91 -1.42 7.95
CA LYS A 58 -5.29 -0.54 9.06
C LYS A 58 -4.62 -1.02 10.33
N TYR A 59 -4.05 -0.09 11.11
CA TYR A 59 -3.28 -0.45 12.28
C TYR A 59 -3.17 0.71 13.27
N LYS A 60 -2.87 0.37 14.52
CA LYS A 60 -2.53 1.33 15.57
C LYS A 60 -1.02 1.59 15.55
N ASP A 61 -0.60 2.86 15.69
CA ASP A 61 0.79 3.27 15.94
C ASP A 61 0.91 3.87 17.35
N PHE A 62 1.51 3.11 18.26
CA PHE A 62 1.77 3.50 19.65
C PHE A 62 3.06 4.33 19.80
N GLY A 63 3.87 4.48 18.75
CA GLY A 63 5.14 5.21 18.75
C GLY A 63 5.15 6.52 17.96
N ALA A 64 4.01 6.97 17.42
CA ALA A 64 3.95 8.19 16.63
C ALA A 64 4.32 9.44 17.45
N THR A 65 5.39 10.13 17.05
CA THR A 65 5.94 11.31 17.75
C THR A 65 5.04 12.53 17.69
N ASN A 66 4.17 12.62 16.67
CA ASN A 66 3.23 13.71 16.47
C ASN A 66 1.84 13.43 17.10
N ARG A 67 1.72 12.43 17.96
CA ARG A 67 0.47 12.08 18.64
C ARG A 67 0.18 13.06 19.80
N PRO A 68 -1.08 13.49 20.00
CA PRO A 68 -1.48 14.21 21.19
C PRO A 68 -1.15 13.41 22.46
N LYS A 69 -0.69 14.07 23.53
CA LYS A 69 -0.34 13.41 24.81
C LYS A 69 -1.51 12.64 25.43
N THR A 70 -2.75 13.01 25.09
CA THR A 70 -3.98 12.40 25.59
C THR A 70 -4.40 11.16 24.81
N ALA A 71 -3.82 10.91 23.64
CA ALA A 71 -4.14 9.75 22.83
C ALA A 71 -3.12 8.62 23.08
N PRO A 72 -3.57 7.37 23.26
CA PRO A 72 -2.66 6.23 23.46
C PRO A 72 -2.00 5.74 22.16
N TYR A 73 -2.65 5.97 21.01
CA TYR A 73 -2.15 5.61 19.68
C TYR A 73 -2.79 6.52 18.61
N LEU A 74 -2.22 6.49 17.40
CA LEU A 74 -2.89 6.96 16.18
C LEU A 74 -3.32 5.76 15.35
N ILE A 75 -4.42 5.89 14.62
CA ILE A 75 -4.80 4.91 13.60
C ILE A 75 -4.18 5.36 12.29
N VAL A 76 -3.53 4.43 11.61
CA VAL A 76 -3.07 4.61 10.24
C VAL A 76 -3.83 3.64 9.37
N GLU A 77 -4.34 4.15 8.26
CA GLU A 77 -5.06 3.39 7.26
C GLU A 77 -4.51 3.70 5.89
N GLU A 78 -4.28 2.67 5.09
CA GLU A 78 -3.64 2.75 3.79
C GLU A 78 -4.34 1.82 2.81
N PHE A 79 -4.65 2.37 1.64
CA PHE A 79 -5.07 1.62 0.47
C PHE A 79 -4.02 1.82 -0.61
N GLY A 80 -3.68 0.76 -1.32
CA GLY A 80 -2.70 0.89 -2.38
C GLY A 80 -2.68 -0.26 -3.36
N ALA A 81 -1.85 -0.08 -4.37
CA ALA A 81 -1.57 -1.06 -5.38
C ALA A 81 -0.09 -1.01 -5.79
N VAL A 82 0.48 -2.20 -6.03
CA VAL A 82 1.82 -2.35 -6.60
C VAL A 82 1.69 -2.99 -7.97
N PHE A 83 2.06 -2.24 -9.01
CA PHE A 83 1.97 -2.62 -10.41
C PHE A 83 3.35 -3.01 -10.92
N ARG A 84 3.53 -4.24 -11.40
CA ARG A 84 4.79 -4.64 -12.05
C ARG A 84 4.91 -3.99 -13.43
N HIS A 85 6.08 -3.49 -13.80
CA HIS A 85 6.26 -2.95 -15.15
C HIS A 85 6.09 -4.08 -16.20
N PRO A 86 5.29 -3.89 -17.27
CA PRO A 86 4.96 -4.95 -18.23
C PRO A 86 6.15 -5.50 -19.01
N PHE A 87 7.19 -4.68 -19.21
CA PHE A 87 8.37 -5.03 -20.00
C PHE A 87 9.66 -5.12 -19.17
N GLU A 88 9.68 -4.49 -18.00
CA GLU A 88 10.89 -4.34 -17.17
C GLU A 88 10.67 -5.06 -15.86
N ASN A 89 10.88 -6.36 -15.89
CA ASN A 89 10.53 -7.29 -14.82
C ASN A 89 11.14 -6.97 -13.44
N GLY A 90 12.19 -6.13 -13.40
CA GLY A 90 12.87 -5.64 -12.20
C GLY A 90 12.33 -4.31 -11.67
N VAL A 91 11.19 -3.82 -12.17
CA VAL A 91 10.59 -2.54 -11.76
C VAL A 91 9.12 -2.74 -11.42
N ALA A 92 8.66 -2.05 -10.38
CA ALA A 92 7.25 -1.84 -10.12
C ALA A 92 6.96 -0.38 -9.76
N VAL A 93 5.69 -0.01 -9.85
CA VAL A 93 5.15 1.26 -9.37
C VAL A 93 4.28 0.96 -8.16
N HIS A 94 4.62 1.53 -7.02
CA HIS A 94 3.79 1.53 -5.84
C HIS A 94 2.96 2.82 -5.83
N VAL A 95 1.65 2.68 -5.72
CA VAL A 95 0.70 3.77 -5.57
C VAL A 95 -0.09 3.53 -4.29
N ALA A 96 -0.16 4.51 -3.40
CA ALA A 96 -0.93 4.38 -2.17
C ALA A 96 -1.52 5.71 -1.73
N LEU A 97 -2.66 5.63 -1.04
CA LEU A 97 -3.25 6.72 -0.30
C LEU A 97 -3.35 6.28 1.16
N SER A 98 -2.83 7.12 2.06
CA SER A 98 -2.89 6.88 3.50
C SER A 98 -3.58 8.02 4.25
N GLN A 99 -4.26 7.69 5.33
CA GLN A 99 -4.68 8.63 6.35
C GLN A 99 -4.09 8.28 7.70
N ARG A 100 -4.02 9.28 8.57
CA ARG A 100 -3.65 9.13 9.96
C ARG A 100 -4.58 9.97 10.80
N SER A 101 -5.23 9.35 11.78
CA SER A 101 -6.25 10.00 12.60
C SER A 101 -6.22 9.50 14.04
N LEU A 102 -6.91 10.22 14.91
CA LEU A 102 -7.32 9.69 16.20
C LEU A 102 -8.48 8.70 16.01
N PRO A 103 -8.71 7.77 16.95
CA PRO A 103 -9.79 6.79 16.84
C PRO A 103 -11.17 7.40 16.58
N GLN A 104 -11.46 8.55 17.20
CA GLN A 104 -12.72 9.27 17.05
C GLN A 104 -12.81 10.17 15.81
N ASP A 105 -11.69 10.38 15.09
CA ASP A 105 -11.59 11.28 13.95
C ASP A 105 -11.34 10.51 12.64
N LEU A 106 -11.78 9.25 12.58
CA LEU A 106 -11.70 8.46 11.35
C LEU A 106 -12.63 9.06 10.28
N ASP A 107 -12.07 9.32 9.10
CA ASP A 107 -12.87 9.71 7.94
C ASP A 107 -13.56 8.46 7.36
N GLU A 108 -14.88 8.37 7.56
CA GLU A 108 -15.72 7.29 7.05
C GLU A 108 -15.78 7.26 5.52
N THR A 109 -15.42 8.36 4.86
CA THR A 109 -15.40 8.44 3.38
C THR A 109 -14.06 8.04 2.78
N PHE A 110 -13.04 7.78 3.61
CA PHE A 110 -11.67 7.57 3.16
C PHE A 110 -11.52 6.38 2.21
N GLU A 111 -12.21 5.27 2.48
CA GLU A 111 -12.18 4.09 1.62
C GLU A 111 -12.61 4.45 0.19
N LYS A 112 -13.76 5.12 0.04
CA LYS A 112 -14.25 5.57 -1.25
C LYS A 112 -13.27 6.51 -1.95
N VAL A 113 -12.71 7.48 -1.22
CA VAL A 113 -11.71 8.41 -1.77
C VAL A 113 -10.47 7.66 -2.26
N ALA A 114 -10.05 6.61 -1.53
CA ALA A 114 -8.91 5.80 -1.90
C ALA A 114 -9.20 4.89 -3.11
N GLU A 115 -10.41 4.32 -3.20
CA GLU A 115 -10.86 3.58 -4.38
C GLU A 115 -10.90 4.47 -5.62
N ASP A 116 -11.47 5.68 -5.53
CA ASP A 116 -11.50 6.66 -6.61
C ASP A 116 -10.06 7.05 -7.04
N PHE A 117 -9.18 7.28 -6.08
CA PHE A 117 -7.77 7.58 -6.34
C PHE A 117 -7.07 6.43 -7.07
N LEU A 118 -7.20 5.19 -6.60
CA LEU A 118 -6.58 4.02 -7.23
C LEU A 118 -7.21 3.69 -8.59
N GLY A 119 -8.52 3.90 -8.75
CA GLY A 119 -9.24 3.76 -10.01
C GLY A 119 -8.83 4.79 -11.06
N SER A 120 -8.31 5.94 -10.64
CA SER A 120 -7.81 6.99 -11.55
C SER A 120 -6.41 6.69 -12.14
N VAL A 121 -5.71 5.67 -11.65
CA VAL A 121 -4.35 5.35 -12.10
C VAL A 121 -4.34 4.88 -13.55
N GLN A 122 -3.56 5.56 -14.39
CA GLN A 122 -3.36 5.22 -15.79
C GLN A 122 -1.88 5.13 -16.12
N PHE A 123 -1.48 4.04 -16.79
CA PHE A 123 -0.15 3.89 -17.37
C PHE A 123 -0.20 4.23 -18.85
N ARG A 124 0.74 5.05 -19.31
CA ARG A 124 0.84 5.46 -20.72
C ARG A 124 2.24 5.16 -21.24
N SER A 125 2.30 4.54 -22.42
CA SER A 125 3.54 4.40 -23.18
C SER A 125 3.94 5.77 -23.73
N VAL A 126 5.17 6.20 -23.46
CA VAL A 126 5.73 7.42 -24.05
C VAL A 126 6.79 6.99 -25.07
N PRO A 127 6.71 7.43 -26.34
CA PRO A 127 7.76 7.16 -27.31
C PRO A 127 9.08 7.78 -26.84
N ILE A 128 10.13 6.98 -26.76
CA ILE A 128 11.48 7.49 -26.54
C ILE A 128 11.96 8.07 -27.88
N ARG A 129 12.20 9.38 -27.91
CA ARG A 129 12.77 10.08 -29.08
C ARG A 129 14.28 10.02 -29.05
#